data_AF-A0A8S4QES6-F1
#
_entry.id   AF-A0A8S4QES6-F1
#
_cell.length_a   1.000
_cell.length_b   1.000
_cell.length_c   1.000
_cell.angle_alpha   90.00
_cell.angle_beta   90.00
_cell.angle_gamma   90.00
#
_symmetry.space_group_name_H-M   'P 1'
#
loop_
_entity.id
_entity.type
_entity.pdbx_description
1 polymer ?
#
loop_
_entity_poly.entity_id
_entity_poly.type
_entity_poly.pdbx_seq_one_letter_code
_entity_poly.pdbx_strand_id
1 'polypeptide(L)'
;MGRALVWDATCVDALAASNLPSTSQKAAAAAESAQMLKARLKYSVICNSYVFAALVLETLGTWSSDTKSFINVGVITQTCTGT
;
A
#
# COMPACT_ATOMS: atom_id res chain seq x y z
N MET A 1 24.90 4.36 0.89
CA MET A 1 24.20 5.16 1.92
C MET A 1 22.74 4.71 1.95
N GLY A 2 22.22 4.30 3.11
CA GLY A 2 20.82 3.89 3.24
C GLY A 2 19.88 5.11 3.25
N ARG A 3 18.68 4.97 2.68
CA ARG A 3 17.59 5.94 2.84
C ARG A 3 16.61 5.43 3.89
N ALA A 4 16.09 6.32 4.73
CA ALA A 4 15.08 5.96 5.72
C ALA A 4 13.77 5.55 5.02
N LEU A 5 13.16 4.48 5.54
CA LEU A 5 11.85 4.02 5.14
C LEU A 5 10.78 4.76 5.97
N VAL A 6 9.80 5.34 5.30
CA VAL A 6 8.60 5.91 5.89
C VAL A 6 7.41 5.11 5.37
N TRP A 7 6.50 4.73 6.25
CA TRP A 7 5.34 3.95 5.86
C TRP A 7 4.07 4.46 6.53
N ASP A 8 2.95 4.25 5.85
CA ASP A 8 1.62 4.62 6.31
C ASP A 8 0.66 3.48 5.96
N ALA A 9 -0.14 3.03 6.92
CA ALA A 9 -1.08 1.93 6.73
C ALA A 9 -2.52 2.45 6.66
N THR A 10 -3.32 1.91 5.75
CA THR A 10 -4.70 2.36 5.58
C THR A 10 -5.61 1.22 5.16
N CYS A 11 -6.72 1.08 5.88
CA CYS A 11 -7.81 0.20 5.52
C CYS A 11 -8.95 1.02 4.90
N VAL A 12 -9.21 0.80 3.61
CA VAL A 12 -10.27 1.48 2.85
C VAL A 12 -11.56 0.67 2.96
N ASP A 13 -12.69 1.33 3.14
CA ASP A 13 -13.98 0.63 3.15
C ASP A 13 -14.38 0.21 1.74
N ALA A 14 -14.35 -1.10 1.46
CA ALA A 14 -14.76 -1.64 0.17
C ALA A 14 -16.27 -1.57 -0.08
N LEU A 15 -17.08 -1.43 0.97
CA LEU A 15 -18.55 -1.37 0.89
C LEU A 15 -19.07 0.07 0.87
N ALA A 16 -18.20 1.06 0.98
CA ALA A 16 -18.58 2.45 0.81
C ALA A 16 -19.18 2.69 -0.58
N ALA A 17 -20.27 3.45 -0.65
CA ALA A 17 -21.00 3.70 -1.90
C ALA A 17 -20.12 4.25 -3.03
N SER A 18 -19.10 5.04 -2.71
CA SER A 18 -18.13 5.58 -3.67
C SER A 18 -17.18 4.53 -4.25
N ASN A 19 -16.94 3.44 -3.52
CA ASN A 19 -16.02 2.37 -3.90
C ASN A 19 -16.75 1.18 -4.52
N LEU A 20 -18.00 0.94 -4.15
CA LEU A 20 -18.82 -0.19 -4.64
C LEU A 20 -18.80 -0.41 -6.16
N PRO A 21 -18.89 0.63 -7.02
CA PRO A 21 -18.85 0.41 -8.47
C PRO A 21 -17.58 -0.30 -8.93
N SER A 22 -16.43 -0.04 -8.30
CA SER A 22 -15.16 -0.66 -8.67
C SER A 22 -14.88 -1.94 -7.88
N THR A 23 -15.18 -1.96 -6.57
CA THR A 23 -14.91 -3.11 -5.69
C THR A 23 -15.82 -4.30 -5.96
N SER A 24 -17.04 -4.06 -6.46
CA SER A 24 -17.95 -5.14 -6.91
C SER A 24 -17.44 -5.90 -8.14
N GLN A 25 -16.61 -5.26 -8.97
CA GLN A 25 -16.08 -5.84 -10.19
C GLN A 25 -14.67 -6.42 -10.00
N LYS A 26 -13.89 -5.84 -9.09
CA LYS A 26 -12.49 -6.19 -8.89
C LYS A 26 -12.09 -6.05 -7.42
N ALA A 27 -11.65 -7.17 -6.85
CA ALA A 27 -11.01 -7.19 -5.54
C ALA A 27 -9.81 -6.23 -5.48
N ALA A 28 -9.62 -5.58 -4.32
CA ALA A 28 -8.59 -4.58 -4.07
C ALA A 28 -8.74 -3.26 -4.85
N ALA A 29 -9.81 -3.04 -5.62
CA ALA A 29 -9.94 -1.83 -6.43
C ALA A 29 -9.85 -0.54 -5.61
N ALA A 30 -10.49 -0.48 -4.43
CA ALA A 30 -10.41 0.68 -3.55
C ALA A 30 -9.02 0.82 -2.91
N ALA A 31 -8.38 -0.31 -2.57
CA ALA A 31 -7.01 -0.29 -2.07
C ALA A 31 -6.00 0.22 -3.12
N GLU A 32 -6.14 -0.18 -4.39
CA GLU A 32 -5.29 0.30 -5.48
C GLU A 32 -5.47 1.81 -5.72
N SER A 33 -6.72 2.29 -5.71
CA SER A 33 -6.98 3.72 -5.85
C SER A 33 -6.38 4.52 -4.70
N ALA A 34 -6.59 4.09 -3.45
CA ALA A 34 -6.03 4.77 -2.28
C ALA A 34 -4.50 4.72 -2.23
N GLN A 35 -3.88 3.61 -2.68
CA GLN A 35 -2.43 3.50 -2.86
C GLN A 35 -1.91 4.58 -3.80
N MET A 36 -2.51 4.68 -4.99
CA MET A 36 -2.09 5.65 -6.01
C MET A 36 -2.21 7.09 -5.49
N LEU A 37 -3.30 7.41 -4.79
CA LEU A 37 -3.51 8.74 -4.20
C LEU A 37 -2.45 9.06 -3.14
N LYS A 38 -2.10 8.10 -2.27
CA LYS A 38 -1.07 8.30 -1.25
C LYS A 38 0.30 8.51 -1.87
N ALA A 39 0.71 7.62 -2.77
CA ALA A 39 2.04 7.65 -3.35
C ALA A 39 2.26 8.87 -4.28
N ARG A 40 1.25 9.23 -5.09
CA ARG A 40 1.41 10.26 -6.13
C ARG A 40 0.98 11.65 -5.70
N LEU A 41 0.03 11.78 -4.78
CA LEU A 41 -0.51 13.09 -4.39
C LEU A 41 -0.11 13.45 -2.97
N LYS A 42 -0.52 12.64 -1.98
CA LYS A 42 -0.37 13.02 -0.56
C LYS A 42 1.08 13.10 -0.11
N TYR A 43 1.89 12.14 -0.54
CA TYR A 43 3.27 11.96 -0.05
C TYR A 43 4.33 12.21 -1.12
N SER A 44 3.97 12.83 -2.25
CA SER A 44 4.89 13.10 -3.37
C SER A 44 6.15 13.85 -2.95
N VAL A 45 6.03 14.80 -2.01
CA VAL A 45 7.16 15.61 -1.52
C VAL A 45 8.13 14.78 -0.68
N ILE A 46 7.64 13.89 0.19
CA ILE A 46 8.51 13.09 1.06
C ILE A 46 9.23 11.99 0.28
N CYS A 47 8.67 11.53 -0.85
CA CYS A 47 9.31 10.57 -1.74
C CYS A 47 10.63 11.07 -2.34
N ASN A 48 10.91 12.38 -2.30
CA ASN A 48 12.18 12.95 -2.76
C ASN A 48 13.35 12.62 -1.80
N SER A 49 13.06 12.46 -0.51
CA SER A 49 14.09 12.29 0.53
C SER A 49 14.02 10.92 1.21
N TYR A 50 12.87 10.25 1.15
CA TYR A 50 12.60 8.98 1.83
C TYR A 50 12.16 7.90 0.85
N VAL A 51 12.37 6.65 1.24
CA VAL A 51 11.64 5.54 0.62
C VAL A 51 10.28 5.50 1.28
N PHE A 52 9.21 5.70 0.50
CA PHE A 52 7.85 5.68 1.04
C PHE A 52 7.13 4.39 0.65
N ALA A 53 6.48 3.74 1.62
CA ALA A 53 5.63 2.58 1.41
C ALA A 53 4.23 2.85 1.96
N ALA A 54 3.24 2.97 1.06
CA ALA A 54 1.84 2.93 1.46
C ALA A 54 1.38 1.47 1.54
N LEU A 55 0.89 1.07 2.73
CA LEU A 55 0.34 -0.25 2.99
C LEU A 55 -1.18 -0.12 2.99
N VAL A 56 -1.82 -0.51 1.89
CA VAL A 56 -3.24 -0.26 1.67
C VAL A 56 -3.98 -1.58 1.48
N LEU A 57 -5.02 -1.75 2.30
CA LEU A 57 -5.92 -2.89 2.30
C LEU A 57 -7.37 -2.42 2.26
N GLU A 58 -8.27 -3.32 1.90
CA GLU A 58 -9.70 -3.15 2.01
C GLU A 58 -10.23 -3.79 3.30
N THR A 59 -11.38 -3.32 3.77
CA THR A 59 -12.09 -3.89 4.93
C THR A 59 -12.43 -5.38 4.78
N LEU A 60 -12.45 -5.90 3.54
CA LEU A 60 -12.66 -7.33 3.24
C LEU A 60 -11.35 -8.14 3.13
N GLY A 61 -10.20 -7.54 3.48
CA GLY A 61 -8.90 -8.23 3.60
C GLY A 61 -8.07 -8.26 2.32
N THR A 62 -8.54 -7.66 1.23
CA THR A 62 -7.84 -7.56 -0.06
C THR A 62 -6.82 -6.42 -0.05
N TRP A 63 -5.60 -6.68 -0.52
CA TRP A 63 -4.49 -5.70 -0.47
C TRP A 63 -4.11 -5.18 -1.85
N SER A 64 -3.60 -3.94 -1.91
CA SER A 64 -3.02 -3.38 -3.14
C SER A 64 -1.80 -4.17 -3.59
N SER A 65 -1.55 -4.15 -4.90
CA SER A 65 -0.41 -4.81 -5.54
C SER A 65 0.93 -4.35 -4.98
N ASP A 66 1.09 -3.04 -4.75
CA ASP A 66 2.28 -2.47 -4.11
C ASP A 66 2.48 -3.01 -2.70
N THR A 67 1.40 -3.10 -1.90
CA THR A 67 1.47 -3.65 -0.53
C THR A 67 1.94 -5.10 -0.54
N LYS A 68 1.38 -5.90 -1.46
CA LYS A 68 1.79 -7.30 -1.66
C LYS A 68 3.25 -7.41 -2.08
N SER A 69 3.69 -6.57 -3.00
CA SER A 69 5.08 -6.52 -3.47
C SER A 69 6.03 -6.16 -2.32
N PHE A 70 5.69 -5.10 -1.57
CA PHE A 70 6.48 -4.65 -0.42
C PHE A 70 6.63 -5.74 0.65
N ILE A 71 5.55 -6.45 0.97
CA ILE A 71 5.58 -7.52 1.97
C ILE A 71 6.36 -8.74 1.47
N ASN A 72 6.24 -9.10 0.19
CA ASN A 72 7.06 -10.15 -0.40
C ASN A 72 8.56 -9.82 -0.33
N VAL A 73 8.94 -8.56 -0.51
CA VAL A 73 10.34 -8.11 -0.31
C VAL A 73 10.72 -8.14 1.18
N GLY A 74 9.81 -7.77 2.08
CA GLY A 74 10.01 -7.81 3.53
C GLY A 74 10.29 -9.21 4.07
N VAL A 75 9.56 -10.22 3.56
CA VAL A 75 9.80 -11.64 3.86
C VAL A 75 11.23 -12.06 3.50
N ILE A 76 11.81 -11.52 2.41
CA ILE A 76 13.20 -11.77 2.01
C ILE A 76 14.19 -11.08 2.97
N THR A 77 13.92 -9.84 3.40
CA THR A 77 14.82 -9.16 4.36
C THR A 77 14.89 -9.87 5.72
N GLN A 78 13.84 -10.58 6.13
CA GLN A 78 13.86 -11.41 7.34
C GLN A 78 14.63 -12.73 7.12
N THR A 79 14.66 -13.28 5.90
CA THR A 79 15.51 -14.44 5.56
C THR A 79 16.99 -14.08 5.36
N CYS A 80 17.30 -12.83 4.99
CA CYS A 80 18.67 -12.34 4.80
C CYS A 80 19.30 -11.72 6.07
N THR A 81 18.52 -11.54 7.15
CA THR A 81 19.04 -11.23 8.48
C THR A 81 18.99 -12.50 9.33
N GLY A 82 19.91 -13.43 9.01
CA GLY A 82 20.07 -14.65 9.79
C GLY A 82 20.37 -14.33 11.26
N THR A 83 19.42 -14.68 12.13
CA THR A 83 19.75 -15.20 13.46
C THR A 83 20.19 -16.64 13.33
#